data_AF-A0A8U0NH68-F1
#
_entry.id   AF-A0A8U0NH68-F1
#
_cell.length_a   1.000
_cell.length_b   1.000
_cell.length_c   1.000
_cell.angle_alpha   90.00
_cell.angle_beta   90.00
_cell.angle_gamma   90.00
#
_symmetry.space_group_name_H-M   'P 1'
#
loop_
_entity.id
_entity.type
_entity.pdbx_description
1 polymer ?
#
loop_
_entity_poly.entity_id
_entity_poly.type
_entity_poly.pdbx_seq_one_letter_code
_entity_poly.pdbx_strand_id
1 'polypeptide(L)'
;MGAAAGSGTARYLVYFQYLGTEFNGVAAVRGSQRAVGVQNYLEEAAKRLNSVVPVKFTISSRTDAGVHALCNAAHLDVQRRSGQPPFSPEVLAEALNAHLRHPAIRVLQAFRVPGDFHARHAATSRTYLYRLVTGCHRHDHLSVFERNRCWALQADCLDVDAMQEAAQHLLGTHDFSAFQSAGSPATSSVRTLRRASVAPDPGSPFILPQENRLQFWNLEFEAQSFLYKQVRRMTAVLVAVGLGTLMPAQVKVILESRDPLGRHQARVAPAHGLFLKSVLYRSLGGNPASVQQESEEAPGWPKNPHLETGSPKARGLEACRTEATDNPQISQLRSGRPGHTALPPALAPLCMPHGPLAPPPSWAPWAAMGELQAKGLHIKKGTATQPLVPFLLEMNTSGVSLHPLGAQE
;
A
#
# COMPACT_ATOMS: atom_id res chain seq x y z
N MET A 1 -31.30 45.65 -18.50
CA MET A 1 -31.17 44.62 -17.45
C MET A 1 -29.96 43.77 -17.81
N GLY A 2 -28.83 43.97 -17.14
CA GLY A 2 -27.59 43.27 -17.43
C GLY A 2 -27.67 41.83 -16.93
N ALA A 3 -27.48 40.86 -17.82
CA ALA A 3 -27.25 39.48 -17.45
C ALA A 3 -25.98 39.43 -16.59
N ALA A 4 -26.12 39.07 -15.31
CA ALA A 4 -25.00 38.80 -14.45
C ALA A 4 -24.16 37.67 -15.09
N ALA A 5 -22.98 38.02 -15.59
CA ALA A 5 -22.02 37.05 -16.11
C ALA A 5 -21.78 36.01 -15.02
N GLY A 6 -22.26 34.78 -15.27
CA GLY A 6 -22.21 33.70 -14.30
C GLY A 6 -20.79 33.51 -13.78
N SER A 7 -20.67 33.46 -12.45
CA SER A 7 -19.48 33.07 -11.69
C SER A 7 -18.57 32.12 -12.48
N GLY A 8 -17.39 32.60 -12.90
CA GLY A 8 -16.43 31.85 -13.73
C GLY A 8 -15.74 30.66 -13.04
N THR A 9 -16.28 30.22 -11.90
CA THR A 9 -15.77 29.09 -11.11
C THR A 9 -16.53 27.82 -11.50
N ALA A 10 -15.78 26.80 -11.93
CA ALA A 10 -16.31 25.48 -12.19
C ALA A 10 -15.70 24.45 -11.22
N ARG A 11 -16.55 23.55 -10.71
CA ARG A 11 -16.12 22.40 -9.92
C ARG A 11 -15.87 21.21 -10.82
N TYR A 12 -14.77 20.51 -10.55
CA TYR A 12 -14.41 19.28 -11.23
C TYR A 12 -14.24 18.17 -10.22
N LEU A 13 -14.66 16.96 -10.60
CA LEU A 13 -14.17 15.72 -10.01
C LEU A 13 -13.01 15.22 -10.87
N VAL A 14 -11.92 14.81 -10.24
CA VAL A 14 -10.81 14.12 -10.91
C VAL A 14 -10.60 12.75 -10.29
N TYR A 15 -10.33 11.77 -11.15
CA TYR A 15 -9.81 10.46 -10.77
C TYR A 15 -8.31 10.43 -10.98
N PHE A 16 -7.58 9.81 -10.07
CA PHE A 16 -6.13 9.75 -10.11
C PHE A 16 -5.59 8.48 -9.46
N GLN A 17 -4.41 8.05 -9.89
CA GLN A 17 -3.70 6.88 -9.40
C GLN A 17 -2.35 7.27 -8.83
N TYR A 18 -1.81 6.44 -7.94
CA TYR A 18 -0.45 6.60 -7.44
C TYR A 18 0.14 5.33 -6.80
N LEU A 19 1.47 5.23 -6.85
CA LEU A 19 2.22 4.29 -6.03
C LEU A 19 2.53 4.93 -4.67
N GLY A 20 2.01 4.37 -3.58
CA GLY A 20 2.00 5.00 -2.25
C GLY A 20 3.32 4.99 -1.48
N THR A 21 4.32 4.23 -1.94
CA THR A 21 5.51 3.85 -1.17
C THR A 21 6.41 5.02 -0.78
N GLU A 22 6.41 6.07 -1.58
CA GLU A 22 7.25 7.26 -1.38
C GLU A 22 6.50 8.41 -0.69
N PHE A 23 5.22 8.21 -0.36
CA PHE A 23 4.35 9.25 0.19
C PHE A 23 3.95 8.98 1.64
N ASN A 24 3.75 10.06 2.41
CA ASN A 24 3.17 9.99 3.75
C ASN A 24 1.62 9.86 3.72
N GLY A 25 1.12 9.15 2.72
CA GLY A 25 -0.30 9.02 2.41
C GLY A 25 -0.80 10.06 1.41
N VAL A 26 -2.10 10.03 1.15
CA VAL A 26 -2.69 10.91 0.14
C VAL A 26 -2.90 12.35 0.63
N ALA A 27 -3.18 12.53 1.92
CA ALA A 27 -3.58 13.82 2.47
C ALA A 27 -2.40 14.81 2.46
N ALA A 28 -2.70 16.10 2.25
CA ALA A 28 -1.67 17.13 2.30
C ALA A 28 -1.03 17.22 3.69
N VAL A 29 0.30 17.25 3.73
CA VAL A 29 1.09 17.51 4.95
C VAL A 29 1.53 18.98 4.93
N ARG A 30 1.56 19.62 6.10
CA ARG A 30 2.03 21.02 6.27
C ARG A 30 3.37 21.03 7.03
N GLY A 31 4.22 22.01 6.71
CA GLY A 31 5.53 22.19 7.33
C GLY A 31 6.67 21.44 6.62
N SER A 32 7.88 21.59 7.15
CA SER A 32 9.11 20.95 6.67
C SER A 32 9.20 19.49 7.13
N GLN A 33 8.43 18.60 6.51
CA GLN A 33 8.53 17.15 6.72
C GLN A 33 9.30 16.45 5.59
N ARG A 34 9.94 15.32 5.93
CA ARG A 34 10.78 14.51 5.01
C ARG A 34 9.99 13.87 3.86
N ALA A 35 8.69 13.64 4.03
CA ALA A 35 7.83 13.01 3.02
C ALA A 35 6.55 13.82 2.82
N VAL A 36 6.22 14.07 1.56
CA VAL A 36 5.12 14.93 1.11
C VAL A 36 3.89 14.05 0.81
N GLY A 37 2.67 14.59 0.95
CA GLY A 37 1.44 13.88 0.58
C GLY A 37 1.14 13.98 -0.92
N VAL A 38 0.44 13.00 -1.49
CA VAL A 38 0.03 13.03 -2.92
C VAL A 38 -0.76 14.31 -3.25
N GLN A 39 -1.63 14.74 -2.34
CA GLN A 39 -2.41 15.97 -2.49
C GLN A 39 -1.54 17.22 -2.65
N ASN A 40 -0.38 17.29 -1.99
CA ASN A 40 0.51 18.46 -2.15
C ASN A 40 1.02 18.57 -3.60
N TYR A 41 1.37 17.46 -4.24
CA TYR A 41 1.81 17.45 -5.64
C TYR A 41 0.67 17.79 -6.61
N LEU A 42 -0.54 17.30 -6.35
CA LEU A 42 -1.73 17.67 -7.12
C LEU A 42 -2.02 19.18 -7.01
N GLU A 43 -1.94 19.74 -5.81
CA GLU A 43 -2.12 21.17 -5.56
C GLU A 43 -0.98 22.00 -6.17
N GLU A 44 0.26 21.51 -6.16
CA GLU A 44 1.38 22.16 -6.85
C GLU A 44 1.16 22.23 -8.37
N ALA A 45 0.77 21.11 -8.99
CA ALA A 45 0.44 21.06 -10.41
C ALA A 45 -0.71 22.02 -10.75
N ALA A 46 -1.73 22.08 -9.89
CA ALA A 46 -2.89 22.95 -10.09
C ALA A 46 -2.59 24.45 -10.02
N LYS A 47 -1.49 24.87 -9.38
CA LYS A 47 -1.03 26.28 -9.44
C LYS A 47 -0.79 26.74 -10.87
N ARG A 48 -0.38 25.83 -11.76
CA ARG A 48 -0.09 26.12 -13.17
C ARG A 48 -1.34 26.24 -14.05
N LEU A 49 -2.52 25.93 -13.51
CA LEU A 49 -3.80 26.19 -14.19
C LEU A 49 -4.14 27.69 -14.28
N ASN A 50 -3.41 28.55 -13.57
CA ASN A 50 -3.61 30.00 -13.51
C ASN A 50 -5.05 30.38 -13.10
N SER A 51 -5.61 29.63 -12.15
CA SER A 51 -6.89 29.95 -11.53
C SER A 51 -6.79 31.29 -10.78
N VAL A 52 -7.87 32.08 -10.84
CA VAL A 52 -7.98 33.36 -10.11
C VAL A 52 -7.91 33.15 -8.60
N VAL A 53 -8.47 32.04 -8.11
CA VAL A 53 -8.40 31.63 -6.70
C VAL A 53 -7.49 30.41 -6.54
N PRO A 54 -6.84 30.25 -5.36
CA PRO A 54 -6.04 29.06 -5.07
C PRO A 54 -6.87 27.78 -5.20
N VAL A 55 -6.40 26.86 -6.05
CA VAL A 55 -7.02 25.55 -6.24
C VAL A 55 -6.68 24.66 -5.05
N LYS A 56 -7.70 24.07 -4.41
CA LYS A 56 -7.55 23.10 -3.33
C LYS A 56 -8.23 21.80 -3.71
N PHE A 57 -7.64 20.69 -3.29
CA PHE A 57 -8.20 19.36 -3.53
C PHE A 57 -8.91 18.86 -2.28
N THR A 58 -10.14 18.38 -2.45
CA THR A 58 -10.84 17.64 -1.42
C THR A 58 -10.89 16.17 -1.80
N ILE A 59 -10.03 15.38 -1.17
CA ILE A 59 -9.87 13.95 -1.44
C ILE A 59 -11.10 13.15 -0.98
N SER A 60 -11.49 12.16 -1.79
CA SER A 60 -12.60 11.25 -1.50
C SER A 60 -12.25 10.23 -0.41
N SER A 61 -11.12 9.54 -0.57
CA SER A 61 -10.68 8.47 0.31
C SER A 61 -9.27 8.76 0.79
N ARG A 62 -9.09 8.91 2.10
CA ARG A 62 -7.75 8.96 2.68
C ARG A 62 -7.08 7.59 2.55
N THR A 63 -5.80 7.58 2.25
CA THR A 63 -4.94 6.41 2.32
C THR A 63 -3.74 6.72 3.21
N ASP A 64 -3.30 5.72 3.97
CA ASP A 64 -2.14 5.84 4.85
C ASP A 64 -0.83 5.93 4.05
N ALA A 65 0.27 6.29 4.72
CA ALA A 65 1.61 6.16 4.19
C ALA A 65 1.88 4.74 3.64
N GLY A 66 2.43 4.66 2.44
CA GLY A 66 2.72 3.41 1.75
C GLY A 66 1.52 2.73 1.04
N VAL A 67 0.28 3.21 1.23
CA VAL A 67 -0.90 2.63 0.55
C VAL A 67 -1.05 3.21 -0.85
N HIS A 68 -1.30 2.36 -1.83
CA HIS A 68 -1.44 2.72 -3.24
C HIS A 68 -2.89 3.10 -3.59
N ALA A 69 -3.09 3.69 -4.77
CA ALA A 69 -4.41 3.79 -5.38
C ALA A 69 -4.33 3.50 -6.88
N LEU A 70 -5.16 2.56 -7.34
CA LEU A 70 -5.46 2.38 -8.76
C LEU A 70 -6.43 3.47 -9.22
N CYS A 71 -7.37 3.87 -8.35
CA CYS A 71 -8.30 4.94 -8.64
C CYS A 71 -8.80 5.58 -7.34
N ASN A 72 -8.16 6.68 -6.94
CA ASN A 72 -8.70 7.61 -5.95
C ASN A 72 -9.40 8.76 -6.69
N ALA A 73 -10.17 9.55 -5.95
CA ALA A 73 -10.94 10.65 -6.50
C ALA A 73 -10.84 11.89 -5.61
N ALA A 74 -10.94 13.07 -6.21
CA ALA A 74 -10.95 14.34 -5.49
C ALA A 74 -11.77 15.37 -6.27
N HIS A 75 -12.35 16.35 -5.58
CA HIS A 75 -12.91 17.51 -6.26
C HIS A 75 -12.05 18.76 -6.02
N LEU A 76 -12.11 19.67 -6.99
CA LEU A 76 -11.42 20.95 -7.00
C LEU A 76 -12.27 22.02 -7.69
N ASP A 77 -12.08 23.27 -7.28
CA ASP A 77 -12.71 24.43 -7.90
C ASP A 77 -11.65 25.21 -8.69
N VAL A 78 -11.97 25.57 -9.93
CA VAL A 78 -11.09 26.34 -10.81
C VAL A 78 -11.87 27.54 -11.33
N GLN A 79 -11.32 28.74 -11.09
CA GLN A 79 -11.88 29.99 -11.58
C GLN A 79 -11.01 30.55 -12.70
N ARG A 80 -11.53 30.63 -13.91
CA ARG A 80 -10.80 31.21 -15.05
C ARG A 80 -10.93 32.73 -15.04
N ARG A 81 -10.01 33.42 -15.71
CA ARG A 81 -10.06 34.90 -15.84
C ARG A 81 -11.32 35.30 -16.61
N SER A 82 -11.77 36.55 -16.41
CA SER A 82 -12.92 37.09 -17.13
C SER A 82 -12.78 36.90 -18.64
N GLY A 83 -13.87 36.47 -19.30
CA GLY A 83 -13.90 36.17 -20.74
C GLY A 83 -13.33 34.81 -21.14
N GLN A 84 -12.75 34.04 -20.22
CA GLN A 84 -12.31 32.67 -20.51
C GLN A 84 -13.35 31.64 -20.06
N PRO A 85 -13.76 30.70 -20.94
CA PRO A 85 -14.63 29.61 -20.51
C PRO A 85 -13.90 28.71 -19.51
N PRO A 86 -14.63 27.98 -18.65
CA PRO A 86 -14.00 26.96 -17.83
C PRO A 86 -13.39 25.87 -18.72
N PHE A 87 -12.35 25.18 -18.24
CA PHE A 87 -11.71 24.10 -18.99
C PHE A 87 -12.70 22.99 -19.37
N SER A 88 -12.46 22.30 -20.49
CA SER A 88 -13.07 20.99 -20.66
C SER A 88 -12.44 20.01 -19.67
N PRO A 89 -13.14 18.94 -19.27
CA PRO A 89 -12.57 17.95 -18.35
C PRO A 89 -11.27 17.32 -18.86
N GLU A 90 -11.15 17.08 -20.17
CA GLU A 90 -9.98 16.49 -20.82
C GLU A 90 -8.78 17.44 -20.71
N VAL A 91 -8.96 18.71 -21.08
CA VAL A 91 -7.92 19.74 -20.99
C VAL A 91 -7.46 19.94 -19.55
N LEU A 92 -8.37 19.87 -18.57
CA LEU A 92 -8.00 19.95 -17.16
C LEU A 92 -7.11 18.77 -16.74
N ALA A 93 -7.48 17.54 -17.11
CA ALA A 93 -6.72 16.34 -16.77
C ALA A 93 -5.33 16.35 -17.42
N GLU A 94 -5.24 16.73 -18.70
CA GLU A 94 -3.98 16.88 -19.42
C GLU A 94 -3.09 17.95 -18.80
N ALA A 95 -3.65 19.13 -18.50
CA ALA A 95 -2.89 20.21 -17.88
C ALA A 95 -2.36 19.84 -16.49
N LEU A 96 -3.16 19.13 -15.68
CA LEU A 96 -2.70 18.60 -14.38
C LEU A 96 -1.53 17.62 -14.57
N ASN A 97 -1.65 16.66 -15.50
CA ASN A 97 -0.58 15.70 -15.78
C ASN A 97 0.70 16.36 -16.32
N ALA A 98 0.58 17.36 -17.19
CA ALA A 98 1.73 18.11 -17.73
C ALA A 98 2.53 18.87 -16.65
N HIS A 99 1.91 19.15 -15.50
CA HIS A 99 2.51 19.89 -14.39
C HIS A 99 2.78 19.04 -13.15
N LEU A 100 2.37 17.77 -13.13
CA LEU A 100 2.71 16.83 -12.08
C LEU A 100 4.19 16.47 -12.18
N ARG A 101 4.96 16.83 -11.15
CA ARG A 101 6.41 16.60 -11.12
C ARG A 101 6.82 15.20 -10.65
N HIS A 102 5.91 14.46 -10.03
CA HIS A 102 6.22 13.17 -9.44
C HIS A 102 5.74 12.03 -10.37
N PRO A 103 6.64 11.14 -10.83
CA PRO A 103 6.30 10.10 -11.81
C PRO A 103 5.34 9.04 -11.27
N ALA A 104 5.28 8.89 -9.94
CA ALA A 104 4.37 7.96 -9.27
C ALA A 104 2.92 8.46 -9.13
N ILE A 105 2.53 9.61 -9.71
CA ILE A 105 1.16 10.16 -9.65
C ILE A 105 0.66 10.43 -11.06
N ARG A 106 -0.59 10.07 -11.35
CA ARG A 106 -1.23 10.39 -12.64
C ARG A 106 -2.71 10.68 -12.46
N VAL A 107 -3.20 11.76 -13.05
CA VAL A 107 -4.63 12.03 -13.24
C VAL A 107 -5.14 11.19 -14.40
N LEU A 108 -6.20 10.42 -14.17
CA LEU A 108 -6.79 9.51 -15.14
C LEU A 108 -7.83 10.22 -16.01
N GLN A 109 -8.73 10.95 -15.36
CA GLN A 109 -9.87 11.60 -16.00
C GLN A 109 -10.42 12.70 -15.11
N ALA A 110 -11.11 13.67 -15.70
CA ALA A 110 -11.90 14.64 -14.97
C ALA A 110 -13.36 14.66 -15.45
N PHE A 111 -14.23 15.24 -14.64
CA PHE A 111 -15.64 15.50 -14.96
C PHE A 111 -16.02 16.85 -14.39
N ARG A 112 -16.84 17.62 -15.11
CA ARG A 112 -17.55 18.75 -14.49
C ARG A 112 -18.65 18.21 -13.61
N VAL A 113 -18.79 18.78 -12.41
CA VAL A 113 -19.79 18.37 -11.43
C VAL A 113 -20.50 19.60 -10.86
N PRO A 114 -21.71 19.44 -10.29
CA PRO A 114 -22.40 20.52 -9.58
C PRO A 114 -21.53 21.20 -8.52
N GLY A 115 -21.74 22.49 -8.29
CA GLY A 115 -20.95 23.29 -7.33
C GLY A 115 -21.10 22.85 -5.86
N ASP A 116 -22.13 22.07 -5.54
CA ASP A 116 -22.40 21.46 -4.24
C ASP A 116 -21.86 20.01 -4.13
N PHE A 117 -21.33 19.44 -5.21
CA PHE A 117 -20.77 18.08 -5.20
C PHE A 117 -19.59 17.98 -4.24
N HIS A 118 -19.57 16.91 -3.42
CA HIS A 118 -18.47 16.65 -2.50
C HIS A 118 -17.91 15.23 -2.66
N ALA A 119 -16.70 15.12 -3.21
CA ALA A 119 -16.03 13.84 -3.51
C ALA A 119 -16.06 12.81 -2.36
N ARG A 120 -15.89 13.21 -1.10
CA ARG A 120 -16.00 12.28 0.04
C ARG A 120 -17.44 11.81 0.32
N HIS A 121 -18.40 12.74 0.40
CA HIS A 121 -19.75 12.48 0.90
C HIS A 121 -20.68 11.90 -0.18
N ALA A 122 -20.46 12.28 -1.44
CA ALA A 122 -21.23 11.75 -2.58
C ALA A 122 -20.81 10.32 -2.99
N ALA A 123 -19.67 9.83 -2.50
CA ALA A 123 -19.18 8.50 -2.83
C ALA A 123 -20.09 7.41 -2.24
N THR A 124 -20.58 6.55 -3.12
CA THR A 124 -21.55 5.49 -2.82
C THR A 124 -20.88 4.14 -2.55
N SER A 125 -19.67 3.94 -3.06
CA SER A 125 -18.85 2.75 -2.82
C SER A 125 -17.37 3.06 -2.94
N ARG A 126 -16.56 2.34 -2.16
CA ARG A 126 -15.12 2.31 -2.18
C ARG A 126 -14.71 0.85 -2.15
N THR A 127 -13.88 0.43 -3.10
CA THR A 127 -13.33 -0.92 -3.12
C THR A 127 -11.84 -0.85 -2.86
N TYR A 128 -11.39 -1.64 -1.90
CA TYR A 128 -9.97 -1.87 -1.64
C TYR A 128 -9.59 -3.26 -2.11
N LEU A 129 -8.39 -3.36 -2.67
CA LEU A 129 -7.73 -4.60 -3.05
C LEU A 129 -6.47 -4.75 -2.18
N TYR A 130 -6.30 -5.89 -1.54
CA TYR A 130 -5.07 -6.25 -0.86
C TYR A 130 -4.42 -7.45 -1.56
N ARG A 131 -3.15 -7.32 -1.94
CA ARG A 131 -2.39 -8.38 -2.63
C ARG A 131 -1.49 -9.12 -1.65
N LEU A 132 -1.56 -10.45 -1.65
CA LEU A 132 -0.70 -11.37 -0.89
C LEU A 132 0.12 -12.22 -1.84
N VAL A 133 1.26 -12.72 -1.35
CA VAL A 133 2.04 -13.74 -2.03
C VAL A 133 2.60 -14.76 -1.03
N THR A 134 2.51 -16.05 -1.37
CA THR A 134 3.13 -17.18 -0.67
C THR A 134 4.19 -17.85 -1.55
N GLY A 135 4.90 -18.83 -0.99
CA GLY A 135 5.99 -19.54 -1.66
C GLY A 135 7.32 -18.77 -1.65
N CYS A 136 7.43 -17.70 -0.85
CA CYS A 136 8.64 -16.87 -0.69
C CYS A 136 9.03 -16.66 0.79
N HIS A 137 9.83 -17.57 1.36
CA HIS A 137 10.27 -17.45 2.77
C HIS A 137 11.23 -16.29 3.08
N ARG A 138 11.87 -15.73 2.05
CA ARG A 138 12.82 -14.61 2.17
C ARG A 138 12.39 -13.49 1.23
N HIS A 139 12.63 -12.25 1.63
CA HIS A 139 12.21 -11.09 0.83
C HIS A 139 12.94 -10.98 -0.52
N ASP A 140 14.17 -11.48 -0.63
CA ASP A 140 14.95 -11.52 -1.87
C ASP A 140 14.46 -12.58 -2.87
N HIS A 141 13.57 -13.48 -2.45
CA HIS A 141 12.87 -14.41 -3.33
C HIS A 141 11.70 -13.80 -4.09
N LEU A 142 11.25 -12.60 -3.71
CA LEU A 142 10.18 -11.91 -4.40
C LEU A 142 10.77 -11.08 -5.56
N SER A 143 10.16 -11.24 -6.74
CA SER A 143 10.46 -10.45 -7.93
C SER A 143 10.49 -8.96 -7.61
N VAL A 144 11.48 -8.25 -8.15
CA VAL A 144 11.62 -6.79 -7.97
C VAL A 144 10.40 -6.01 -8.46
N PHE A 145 9.62 -6.58 -9.39
CA PHE A 145 8.39 -5.98 -9.91
C PHE A 145 7.20 -6.07 -8.95
N GLU A 146 7.25 -7.01 -8.00
CA GLU A 146 6.22 -7.22 -6.97
C GLU A 146 6.58 -6.61 -5.62
N ARG A 147 7.86 -6.24 -5.42
CA ARG A 147 8.31 -5.55 -4.21
C ARG A 147 7.50 -4.29 -3.98
N ASN A 148 7.05 -4.13 -2.74
CA ASN A 148 6.16 -3.05 -2.34
C ASN A 148 4.84 -2.96 -3.15
N ARG A 149 4.34 -4.08 -3.68
CA ARG A 149 3.02 -4.17 -4.33
C ARG A 149 2.17 -5.33 -3.83
N CYS A 150 2.70 -6.13 -2.91
CA CYS A 150 2.03 -7.24 -2.25
C CYS A 150 2.69 -7.48 -0.89
N TRP A 151 2.00 -8.18 0.01
CA TRP A 151 2.58 -8.67 1.25
C TRP A 151 3.08 -10.11 1.05
N ALA A 152 4.40 -10.27 1.08
CA ALA A 152 5.06 -11.57 1.12
C ALA A 152 4.88 -12.24 2.49
N LEU A 153 4.19 -13.37 2.50
CA LEU A 153 4.02 -14.22 3.67
C LEU A 153 5.12 -15.27 3.71
N GLN A 154 5.66 -15.52 4.90
CA GLN A 154 6.62 -16.59 5.14
C GLN A 154 5.89 -17.94 5.29
N ALA A 155 5.16 -18.33 4.25
CA ALA A 155 4.38 -19.56 4.18
C ALA A 155 4.34 -20.07 2.73
N ASP A 156 4.19 -21.38 2.55
CA ASP A 156 4.07 -22.00 1.23
C ASP A 156 2.66 -21.93 0.67
N CYS A 157 1.65 -22.06 1.53
CA CYS A 157 0.24 -22.03 1.16
C CYS A 157 -0.61 -21.30 2.21
N LEU A 158 -1.85 -21.02 1.85
CA LEU A 158 -2.90 -20.52 2.73
C LEU A 158 -4.11 -21.46 2.64
N ASP A 159 -4.79 -21.67 3.75
CA ASP A 159 -6.13 -22.24 3.74
C ASP A 159 -7.14 -21.19 3.26
N VAL A 160 -7.33 -21.13 1.93
CA VAL A 160 -8.15 -20.10 1.28
C VAL A 160 -9.64 -20.33 1.55
N ASP A 161 -10.08 -21.58 1.65
CA ASP A 161 -11.46 -21.91 1.95
C ASP A 161 -11.83 -21.42 3.36
N ALA A 162 -10.95 -21.63 4.35
CA ALA A 162 -11.11 -21.08 5.68
C ALA A 162 -11.10 -19.54 5.69
N MET A 163 -10.25 -18.90 4.88
CA MET A 163 -10.25 -17.44 4.73
C MET A 163 -11.55 -16.92 4.14
N GLN A 164 -12.12 -17.63 3.15
CA GLN A 164 -13.40 -17.28 2.52
C GLN A 164 -14.56 -17.45 3.49
N GLU A 165 -14.59 -18.53 4.26
CA GLU A 165 -15.56 -18.75 5.35
C GLU A 165 -15.49 -17.62 6.37
N ALA A 166 -14.28 -17.29 6.84
CA ALA A 166 -14.04 -16.21 7.79
C ALA A 166 -14.49 -14.85 7.26
N ALA A 167 -14.29 -14.59 5.97
CA ALA A 167 -14.71 -13.34 5.32
C ALA A 167 -16.24 -13.16 5.33
N GLN A 168 -17.03 -14.25 5.29
CA GLN A 168 -18.49 -14.18 5.36
C GLN A 168 -18.98 -13.56 6.67
N HIS A 169 -18.28 -13.80 7.78
CA HIS A 169 -18.64 -13.21 9.08
C HIS A 169 -18.48 -11.67 9.12
N LEU A 170 -17.73 -11.09 8.19
CA LEU A 170 -17.52 -9.64 8.10
C LEU A 170 -18.58 -8.95 7.24
N LEU A 171 -19.37 -9.69 6.44
CA LEU A 171 -20.38 -9.11 5.55
C LEU A 171 -21.58 -8.55 6.32
N GLY A 172 -22.15 -7.46 5.81
CA GLY A 172 -23.32 -6.80 6.40
C GLY A 172 -22.95 -5.63 7.30
N THR A 173 -23.90 -5.22 8.14
CA THR A 173 -23.79 -4.04 9.00
C THR A 173 -23.36 -4.42 10.41
N HIS A 174 -22.17 -3.97 10.81
CA HIS A 174 -21.57 -4.30 12.10
C HIS A 174 -20.88 -3.11 12.75
N ASP A 175 -20.66 -3.21 14.05
CA ASP A 175 -19.70 -2.36 14.76
C ASP A 175 -18.28 -2.88 14.50
N PHE A 176 -17.49 -2.15 13.71
CA PHE A 176 -16.13 -2.54 13.34
C PHE A 176 -15.06 -1.98 14.29
N SER A 177 -15.41 -1.64 15.54
CA SER A 177 -14.45 -1.12 16.53
C SER A 177 -13.23 -2.03 16.72
N ALA A 178 -13.41 -3.35 16.71
CA ALA A 178 -12.31 -4.32 16.80
C ALA A 178 -11.27 -4.16 15.66
N PHE A 179 -11.71 -3.65 14.51
CA PHE A 179 -10.86 -3.43 13.33
C PHE A 179 -10.41 -1.98 13.18
N GLN A 180 -10.68 -1.10 14.15
CA GLN A 180 -10.28 0.30 14.09
C GLN A 180 -8.97 0.53 14.85
N SER A 181 -8.01 1.21 14.23
CA SER A 181 -6.84 1.72 14.97
C SER A 181 -7.17 2.99 15.75
N ALA A 182 -6.46 3.21 16.86
CA ALA A 182 -6.52 4.45 17.64
C ALA A 182 -6.21 5.69 16.77
N GLY A 183 -6.73 6.85 17.19
CA GLY A 183 -6.56 8.12 16.46
C GLY A 183 -7.57 8.36 15.33
N SER A 184 -8.61 7.52 15.21
CA SER A 184 -9.70 7.74 14.26
C SER A 184 -10.63 8.87 14.73
N PRO A 185 -10.92 9.87 13.88
CA PRO A 185 -11.91 10.92 14.19
C PRO A 185 -13.36 10.48 13.87
N ALA A 186 -13.59 9.20 13.59
CA ALA A 186 -14.92 8.73 13.19
C ALA A 186 -15.90 8.78 14.37
N THR A 187 -17.07 9.39 14.16
CA THR A 187 -18.14 9.52 15.15
C THR A 187 -18.92 8.22 15.39
N SER A 188 -18.84 7.29 14.44
CA SER A 188 -19.43 5.95 14.55
C SER A 188 -18.50 4.92 13.93
N SER A 189 -18.38 3.78 14.60
CA SER A 189 -17.69 2.55 14.16
C SER A 189 -18.58 1.62 13.34
N VAL A 190 -19.88 1.91 13.20
CA VAL A 190 -20.80 1.06 12.46
C VAL A 190 -20.60 1.22 10.96
N ARG A 191 -20.28 0.14 10.24
CA ARG A 191 -20.12 0.14 8.78
C ARG A 191 -20.89 -1.02 8.16
N THR A 192 -21.22 -0.87 6.89
CA THR A 192 -21.84 -1.92 6.10
C THR A 192 -20.84 -2.38 5.04
N LEU A 193 -20.33 -3.60 5.20
CA LEU A 193 -19.43 -4.24 4.25
C LEU A 193 -20.27 -5.02 3.23
N ARG A 194 -20.17 -4.63 1.96
CA ARG A 194 -20.92 -5.24 0.85
C ARG A 194 -20.17 -6.40 0.21
N ARG A 195 -18.83 -6.38 0.29
CA ARG A 195 -17.96 -7.43 -0.24
C ARG A 195 -16.78 -7.65 0.69
N ALA A 196 -16.45 -8.91 0.89
CA ALA A 196 -15.24 -9.42 1.51
C ALA A 196 -14.94 -10.75 0.81
N SER A 197 -13.95 -10.76 -0.08
CA SER A 197 -13.65 -11.95 -0.90
C SER A 197 -12.16 -12.21 -0.97
N VAL A 198 -11.80 -13.48 -1.10
CA VAL A 198 -10.42 -13.94 -1.30
C VAL A 198 -10.40 -14.78 -2.57
N ALA A 199 -9.54 -14.43 -3.52
CA ALA A 199 -9.45 -15.12 -4.81
C ALA A 199 -7.99 -15.26 -5.25
N PRO A 200 -7.64 -16.29 -6.04
CA PRO A 200 -6.32 -16.38 -6.66
C PRO A 200 -6.08 -15.16 -7.58
N ASP A 201 -4.86 -14.67 -7.57
CA ASP A 201 -4.35 -13.63 -8.46
C ASP A 201 -3.38 -14.32 -9.44
N PRO A 202 -3.50 -14.11 -10.76
CA PRO A 202 -2.56 -14.70 -11.74
C PRO A 202 -1.11 -14.20 -11.57
N GLY A 203 -0.89 -13.22 -10.70
CA GLY A 203 0.40 -12.58 -10.51
C GLY A 203 0.73 -11.62 -11.65
N SER A 204 1.96 -11.14 -11.65
CA SER A 204 2.44 -10.20 -12.67
C SER A 204 2.89 -10.93 -13.95
N PRO A 205 2.68 -10.32 -15.14
CA PRO A 205 3.20 -10.87 -16.39
C PRO A 205 4.75 -10.89 -16.43
N PHE A 206 5.41 -10.24 -15.46
CA PHE A 206 6.87 -10.22 -15.33
C PHE A 206 7.41 -11.34 -14.44
N ILE A 207 6.56 -12.24 -13.94
CA ILE A 207 7.00 -13.42 -13.18
C ILE A 207 7.59 -14.44 -14.14
N LEU A 208 8.84 -14.84 -13.88
CA LEU A 208 9.54 -15.79 -14.72
C LEU A 208 9.08 -17.23 -14.43
N PRO A 209 9.17 -18.17 -15.40
CA PRO A 209 8.81 -19.58 -15.17
C PRO A 209 9.56 -20.23 -13.98
N GLN A 210 10.77 -19.76 -13.67
CA GLN A 210 11.58 -20.23 -12.54
C GLN A 210 11.05 -19.75 -11.17
N GLU A 211 10.14 -18.78 -11.16
CA GLU A 211 9.45 -18.26 -9.99
C GLU A 211 8.06 -18.91 -9.78
N ASN A 212 7.79 -20.04 -10.45
CA ASN A 212 6.51 -20.78 -10.42
C ASN A 212 5.99 -21.18 -9.03
N ARG A 213 6.85 -21.16 -8.01
CA ARG A 213 6.45 -21.39 -6.61
C ARG A 213 5.65 -20.23 -6.01
N LEU A 214 5.71 -19.03 -6.60
CA LEU A 214 4.98 -17.88 -6.10
C LEU A 214 3.49 -18.05 -6.39
N GLN A 215 2.68 -17.94 -5.36
CA GLN A 215 1.22 -17.96 -5.48
C GLN A 215 0.66 -16.65 -4.97
N PHE A 216 -0.14 -15.97 -5.77
CA PHE A 216 -0.69 -14.67 -5.45
C PHE A 216 -2.18 -14.77 -5.10
N TRP A 217 -2.62 -13.89 -4.19
CA TRP A 217 -4.00 -13.83 -3.75
C TRP A 217 -4.48 -12.39 -3.63
N ASN A 218 -5.71 -12.15 -4.05
CA ASN A 218 -6.40 -10.87 -3.97
C ASN A 218 -7.49 -10.94 -2.91
N LEU A 219 -7.43 -10.03 -1.94
CA LEU A 219 -8.50 -9.79 -0.98
C LEU A 219 -9.21 -8.50 -1.34
N GLU A 220 -10.51 -8.57 -1.63
CA GLU A 220 -11.31 -7.39 -1.97
C GLU A 220 -12.32 -7.06 -0.89
N PHE A 221 -12.38 -5.77 -0.53
CA PHE A 221 -13.30 -5.24 0.45
C PHE A 221 -14.06 -4.06 -0.15
N GLU A 222 -15.39 -4.15 -0.16
CA GLU A 222 -16.26 -3.09 -0.70
C GLU A 222 -17.19 -2.58 0.38
N ALA A 223 -17.18 -1.27 0.62
CA ALA A 223 -18.12 -0.59 1.50
C ALA A 223 -18.33 0.85 1.07
N GLN A 224 -19.37 1.51 1.58
CA GLN A 224 -19.52 2.94 1.39
C GLN A 224 -18.38 3.71 2.07
N SER A 225 -17.93 3.28 3.24
CA SER A 225 -16.79 3.87 3.93
C SER A 225 -16.12 2.87 4.87
N PHE A 226 -14.88 3.16 5.26
CA PHE A 226 -14.09 2.35 6.16
C PHE A 226 -13.54 3.20 7.31
N LEU A 227 -13.28 2.57 8.46
CA LEU A 227 -12.60 3.16 9.60
C LEU A 227 -11.09 3.21 9.36
N TYR A 228 -10.39 3.99 10.19
CA TYR A 228 -8.94 4.10 10.12
C TYR A 228 -8.28 2.72 10.29
N LYS A 229 -7.51 2.31 9.28
CA LYS A 229 -6.82 1.01 9.14
C LYS A 229 -7.73 -0.24 9.13
N GLN A 230 -9.06 -0.09 8.98
CA GLN A 230 -10.01 -1.20 9.00
C GLN A 230 -9.64 -2.33 8.04
N VAL A 231 -9.41 -2.01 6.77
CA VAL A 231 -9.09 -3.01 5.73
C VAL A 231 -7.82 -3.78 6.06
N ARG A 232 -6.77 -3.10 6.55
CA ARG A 232 -5.48 -3.73 6.88
C ARG A 232 -5.56 -4.61 8.12
N ARG A 233 -6.43 -4.28 9.07
CA ARG A 233 -6.69 -5.11 10.26
C ARG A 233 -7.54 -6.34 9.91
N MET A 234 -8.59 -6.16 9.10
CA MET A 234 -9.37 -7.29 8.58
C MET A 234 -8.47 -8.26 7.78
N THR A 235 -7.62 -7.71 6.92
CA THR A 235 -6.62 -8.50 6.16
C THR A 235 -5.70 -9.29 7.10
N ALA A 236 -5.16 -8.67 8.16
CA ALA A 236 -4.28 -9.37 9.10
C ALA A 236 -4.99 -10.53 9.83
N VAL A 237 -6.28 -10.36 10.16
CA VAL A 237 -7.10 -11.42 10.78
C VAL A 237 -7.39 -12.55 9.78
N LEU A 238 -7.76 -12.24 8.53
CA LEU A 238 -7.97 -13.27 7.51
C LEU A 238 -6.68 -14.03 7.20
N VAL A 239 -5.53 -13.34 7.13
CA VAL A 239 -4.23 -14.01 6.98
C VAL A 239 -3.93 -14.92 8.18
N ALA A 240 -4.28 -14.52 9.40
CA ALA A 240 -4.12 -15.38 10.57
C ALA A 240 -4.99 -16.65 10.49
N VAL A 241 -6.17 -16.57 9.86
CA VAL A 241 -7.00 -17.75 9.55
C VAL A 241 -6.35 -18.62 8.49
N GLY A 242 -5.90 -18.04 7.37
CA GLY A 242 -5.24 -18.79 6.29
C GLY A 242 -3.93 -19.48 6.71
N LEU A 243 -3.27 -18.96 7.75
CA LEU A 243 -2.09 -19.58 8.38
C LEU A 243 -2.45 -20.60 9.49
N GLY A 244 -3.73 -20.88 9.73
CA GLY A 244 -4.20 -21.83 10.74
C GLY A 244 -4.04 -21.36 12.20
N THR A 245 -3.70 -20.08 12.42
CA THR A 245 -3.55 -19.52 13.78
C THR A 245 -4.86 -19.03 14.40
N LEU A 246 -5.91 -18.92 13.59
CA LEU A 246 -7.28 -18.62 13.98
C LEU A 246 -8.24 -19.53 13.22
N MET A 247 -9.30 -19.96 13.88
CA MET A 247 -10.43 -20.63 13.22
C MET A 247 -11.38 -19.59 12.59
N PRO A 248 -12.04 -19.90 11.46
CA PRO A 248 -12.99 -18.98 10.82
C PRO A 248 -14.05 -18.42 11.78
N ALA A 249 -14.66 -19.28 12.60
CA ALA A 249 -15.67 -18.89 13.58
C ALA A 249 -15.17 -17.86 14.62
N GLN A 250 -13.87 -17.81 14.90
CA GLN A 250 -13.31 -16.81 15.83
C GLN A 250 -13.35 -15.39 15.26
N VAL A 251 -13.42 -15.23 13.93
CA VAL A 251 -13.55 -13.90 13.30
C VAL A 251 -14.86 -13.22 13.70
N LYS A 252 -15.95 -13.99 13.82
CA LYS A 252 -17.22 -13.48 14.35
C LYS A 252 -17.08 -13.00 15.79
N VAL A 253 -16.44 -13.79 16.65
CA VAL A 253 -16.19 -13.43 18.06
C VAL A 253 -15.33 -12.16 18.15
N ILE A 254 -14.31 -12.03 17.30
CA ILE A 254 -13.47 -10.82 17.21
C ILE A 254 -14.30 -9.59 16.83
N LEU A 255 -15.19 -9.72 15.85
CA LEU A 255 -16.06 -8.63 15.42
C LEU A 255 -17.02 -8.21 16.54
N GLU A 256 -17.63 -9.19 17.21
CA GLU A 256 -18.59 -8.97 18.29
C GLU A 256 -17.95 -8.43 19.58
N SER A 257 -16.65 -8.69 19.83
CA SER A 257 -15.94 -8.18 21.01
C SER A 257 -15.77 -6.67 21.02
N ARG A 258 -15.77 -6.04 19.83
CA ARG A 258 -15.53 -4.60 19.63
C ARG A 258 -14.19 -4.10 20.21
N ASP A 259 -13.29 -5.00 20.57
CA ASP A 259 -12.02 -4.68 21.22
C ASP A 259 -10.88 -4.55 20.17
N PRO A 260 -10.33 -3.34 19.96
CA PRO A 260 -9.25 -3.10 19.01
C PRO A 260 -7.86 -3.53 19.50
N LEU A 261 -7.72 -3.89 20.79
CA LEU A 261 -6.44 -4.20 21.44
C LEU A 261 -6.16 -5.70 21.53
N GLY A 262 -7.09 -6.55 21.12
CA GLY A 262 -6.88 -7.99 21.10
C GLY A 262 -5.66 -8.40 20.23
N ARG A 263 -5.09 -9.57 20.55
CA ARG A 263 -3.82 -10.08 20.00
C ARG A 263 -3.74 -10.04 18.46
N HIS A 264 -4.82 -10.39 17.77
CA HIS A 264 -4.87 -10.44 16.31
C HIS A 264 -5.35 -9.11 15.70
N GLN A 265 -6.24 -8.41 16.41
CA GLN A 265 -6.82 -7.12 16.05
C GLN A 265 -5.80 -5.99 16.07
N ALA A 266 -4.83 -6.06 16.99
CA ALA A 266 -3.77 -5.07 17.12
C ALA A 266 -2.80 -5.09 15.92
N ARG A 267 -2.69 -6.23 15.21
CA ARG A 267 -1.81 -6.37 14.05
C ARG A 267 -2.39 -5.62 12.86
N VAL A 268 -1.52 -4.96 12.10
CA VAL A 268 -1.90 -4.20 10.91
C VAL A 268 -1.10 -4.74 9.74
N ALA A 269 -1.78 -5.27 8.72
CA ALA A 269 -1.12 -5.74 7.50
C ALA A 269 -0.28 -4.61 6.87
N PRO A 270 0.87 -4.90 6.22
CA PRO A 270 1.71 -3.89 5.57
C PRO A 270 0.93 -2.97 4.61
N ALA A 271 1.34 -1.71 4.49
CA ALA A 271 0.61 -0.71 3.69
C ALA A 271 0.75 -0.95 2.18
N HIS A 272 1.93 -1.38 1.73
CA HIS A 272 2.29 -1.55 0.33
C HIS A 272 1.58 -2.72 -0.37
N GLY A 273 0.87 -3.57 0.38
CA GLY A 273 -0.02 -4.58 -0.20
C GLY A 273 -1.41 -4.05 -0.52
N LEU A 274 -1.78 -2.87 -0.01
CA LEU A 274 -3.13 -2.30 -0.12
C LEU A 274 -3.23 -1.28 -1.25
N PHE A 275 -4.28 -1.41 -2.04
CA PHE A 275 -4.67 -0.51 -3.12
C PHE A 275 -6.10 -0.03 -2.91
N LEU A 276 -6.33 1.28 -2.98
CA LEU A 276 -7.67 1.78 -3.28
C LEU A 276 -7.97 1.49 -4.76
N LYS A 277 -8.80 0.48 -5.02
CA LYS A 277 -9.14 -0.01 -6.35
C LYS A 277 -10.11 0.93 -7.08
N SER A 278 -11.15 1.40 -6.38
CA SER A 278 -12.19 2.21 -7.00
C SER A 278 -12.96 3.10 -6.02
N VAL A 279 -13.53 4.18 -6.57
CA VAL A 279 -14.51 5.06 -5.91
C VAL A 279 -15.69 5.32 -6.85
N LEU A 280 -16.90 4.98 -6.41
CA LEU A 280 -18.12 5.07 -7.22
C LEU A 280 -19.04 6.21 -6.78
N TYR A 281 -19.58 6.94 -7.75
CA TYR A 281 -20.57 8.01 -7.57
C TYR A 281 -21.83 7.70 -8.38
N ARG A 282 -23.01 7.92 -7.81
CA ARG A 282 -24.31 7.63 -8.47
C ARG A 282 -24.49 8.36 -9.80
N SER A 283 -24.03 9.61 -9.88
CA SER A 283 -24.29 10.52 -11.01
C SER A 283 -23.31 10.36 -12.18
N LEU A 284 -22.30 9.48 -12.10
CA LEU A 284 -21.23 9.40 -13.10
C LEU A 284 -21.09 8.02 -13.77
N GLY A 285 -22.04 7.09 -13.56
CA GLY A 285 -22.24 5.92 -14.42
C GLY A 285 -21.12 4.87 -14.53
N GLY A 286 -19.94 5.05 -13.92
CA GLY A 286 -18.87 4.06 -13.97
C GLY A 286 -17.54 4.58 -13.43
N ASN A 287 -16.62 3.67 -13.10
CA ASN A 287 -15.25 3.98 -12.66
C ASN A 287 -14.26 3.71 -13.80
N PRO A 288 -13.32 4.62 -14.11
CA PRO A 288 -12.34 4.38 -15.17
C PRO A 288 -11.49 3.12 -14.95
N ALA A 289 -11.25 2.70 -13.70
CA ALA A 289 -10.48 1.47 -13.43
C ALA A 289 -11.28 0.15 -13.61
N SER A 290 -12.60 0.20 -13.81
CA SER A 290 -13.40 -1.01 -14.15
C SER A 290 -13.60 -1.20 -15.66
N VAL A 291 -13.33 -0.17 -16.47
CA VAL A 291 -13.56 -0.21 -17.94
C VAL A 291 -12.54 -1.10 -18.66
N GLN A 292 -11.44 -1.49 -18.01
CA GLN A 292 -10.39 -2.33 -18.61
C GLN A 292 -10.61 -3.84 -18.49
N GLN A 293 -11.77 -4.31 -17.97
CA GLN A 293 -12.04 -5.74 -17.77
C GLN A 293 -13.17 -6.33 -18.63
N GLU A 294 -13.86 -5.54 -19.47
CA GLU A 294 -15.00 -6.01 -20.28
C GLU A 294 -14.75 -6.08 -21.79
N SER A 295 -13.49 -5.99 -22.25
CA SER A 295 -13.18 -6.18 -23.68
C SER A 295 -12.09 -7.24 -23.86
N GLU A 296 -12.51 -8.50 -24.06
CA GLU A 296 -11.91 -9.47 -24.99
C GLU A 296 -12.68 -10.81 -24.92
N GLU A 297 -13.84 -10.88 -25.58
CA GLU A 297 -14.12 -12.09 -26.36
C GLU A 297 -13.20 -12.00 -27.59
N ALA A 298 -12.08 -12.71 -27.54
CA ALA A 298 -11.15 -12.79 -28.66
C ALA A 298 -11.86 -13.45 -29.87
N PRO A 299 -11.85 -12.82 -31.06
CA PRO A 299 -12.27 -13.50 -32.28
C PRO A 299 -11.32 -14.67 -32.58
N GLY A 300 -11.90 -15.84 -32.84
CA GLY A 300 -11.19 -17.09 -33.02
C GLY A 300 -10.04 -17.01 -34.02
N TRP A 301 -8.86 -17.46 -33.59
CA TRP A 301 -7.71 -17.64 -34.47
C TRP A 301 -7.94 -18.84 -35.41
N PRO A 302 -7.56 -18.76 -36.70
CA PRO A 302 -7.74 -19.87 -37.62
C PRO A 302 -6.82 -21.05 -37.24
N LYS A 303 -7.40 -22.26 -37.22
CA LYS A 303 -6.68 -23.51 -37.02
C LYS A 303 -5.81 -23.80 -38.24
N ASN A 304 -4.49 -23.88 -38.07
CA ASN A 304 -3.62 -24.53 -39.05
C ASN A 304 -3.52 -26.03 -38.73
N PRO A 305 -3.79 -26.93 -39.70
CA PRO A 305 -3.57 -28.37 -39.52
C PRO A 305 -2.09 -28.71 -39.73
N HIS A 306 -1.67 -29.82 -39.13
CA HIS A 306 -0.35 -30.46 -39.19
C HIS A 306 0.70 -29.99 -38.18
N LEU A 307 0.70 -30.64 -37.01
CA LEU A 307 1.89 -31.35 -36.55
C LEU A 307 1.47 -32.43 -35.53
N GLU A 308 1.39 -33.69 -35.98
CA GLU A 308 1.42 -34.83 -35.08
C GLU A 308 2.85 -35.00 -34.53
N THR A 309 2.99 -35.20 -33.22
CA THR A 309 3.50 -36.47 -32.64
C THR A 309 3.87 -36.29 -31.15
N GLY A 310 3.45 -37.26 -30.33
CA GLY A 310 4.19 -37.67 -29.13
C GLY A 310 3.67 -37.22 -27.77
N SER A 311 2.69 -37.93 -27.22
CA SER A 311 2.43 -37.96 -25.76
C SER A 311 3.60 -38.63 -25.01
N PRO A 312 3.80 -38.27 -23.72
CA PRO A 312 3.58 -39.30 -22.71
C PRO A 312 2.87 -38.81 -21.43
N LYS A 313 1.81 -39.55 -21.09
CA LYS A 313 1.32 -40.04 -19.78
C LYS A 313 1.47 -39.15 -18.53
N ALA A 314 0.28 -38.89 -17.98
CA ALA A 314 0.02 -38.47 -16.61
C ALA A 314 0.60 -39.42 -15.53
N ARG A 315 1.17 -38.83 -14.49
CA ARG A 315 1.22 -39.31 -13.09
C ARG A 315 0.82 -38.08 -12.26
N GLY A 316 -0.28 -38.08 -11.52
CA GLY A 316 -0.40 -38.78 -10.25
C GLY A 316 -0.15 -37.77 -9.13
N LEU A 317 -1.17 -36.99 -8.77
CA LEU A 317 -1.18 -36.10 -7.60
C LEU A 317 -1.49 -36.94 -6.37
N GLU A 318 -0.49 -37.19 -5.53
CA GLU A 318 -0.68 -37.76 -4.19
C GLU A 318 -0.63 -36.68 -3.12
N ALA A 319 -1.54 -36.84 -2.17
CA ALA A 319 -1.84 -35.91 -1.09
C ALA A 319 -0.80 -36.02 0.04
N CYS A 320 -0.40 -34.88 0.61
CA CYS A 320 0.30 -34.84 1.89
C CYS A 320 -0.66 -35.24 3.03
N ARG A 321 -0.55 -36.47 3.51
CA ARG A 321 -0.90 -36.86 4.88
C ARG A 321 0.39 -37.20 5.60
N THR A 322 0.72 -36.46 6.65
CA THR A 322 1.76 -36.86 7.60
C THR A 322 1.19 -37.89 8.57
N GLU A 323 1.77 -39.08 8.54
CA GLU A 323 1.48 -40.18 9.44
C GLU A 323 2.01 -39.90 10.86
N ALA A 324 1.17 -40.18 11.85
CA ALA A 324 1.54 -40.29 13.24
C ALA A 324 2.17 -41.68 13.48
N THR A 325 3.36 -41.71 14.07
CA THR A 325 4.01 -42.94 14.50
C THR A 325 3.43 -43.41 15.83
N ASP A 326 2.69 -44.52 15.82
CA ASP A 326 2.39 -45.33 17.00
C ASP A 326 3.49 -46.40 17.17
N ASN A 327 4.02 -46.52 18.39
CA ASN A 327 4.73 -47.71 18.86
C ASN A 327 4.15 -48.10 20.24
N PRO A 328 3.57 -49.30 20.41
CA PRO A 328 2.83 -49.66 21.62
C PRO A 328 3.70 -50.50 22.56
N GLN A 329 3.89 -50.11 23.83
CA GLN A 329 4.19 -51.07 24.90
C GLN A 329 3.74 -50.59 26.29
N ILE A 330 2.90 -51.43 26.88
CA ILE A 330 2.72 -51.75 28.31
C ILE A 330 1.76 -50.86 29.14
N SER A 331 0.64 -51.52 29.46
CA SER A 331 -0.39 -51.18 30.44
C SER A 331 -0.05 -51.63 31.86
N GLN A 332 -0.67 -50.95 32.83
CA GLN A 332 -1.06 -51.34 34.21
C GLN A 332 -0.20 -50.82 35.38
N LEU A 333 -0.76 -49.89 36.17
CA LEU A 333 -1.27 -50.17 37.53
C LEU A 333 -1.83 -48.91 38.24
N ARG A 334 -3.15 -48.97 38.51
CA ARG A 334 -3.88 -48.61 39.75
C ARG A 334 -3.63 -47.29 40.52
N SER A 335 -4.71 -46.48 40.54
CA SER A 335 -5.43 -45.88 41.70
C SER A 335 -4.66 -45.20 42.86
N GLY A 336 -4.99 -43.93 43.13
CA GLY A 336 -4.88 -43.30 44.45
C GLY A 336 -4.76 -41.76 44.43
N ARG A 337 -5.74 -41.05 45.01
CA ARG A 337 -5.67 -39.65 45.48
C ARG A 337 -5.66 -39.67 47.04
N PRO A 338 -5.51 -38.55 47.77
CA PRO A 338 -4.77 -37.29 47.57
C PRO A 338 -3.90 -36.92 48.81
N GLY A 339 -3.12 -35.83 48.76
CA GLY A 339 -2.48 -35.27 49.97
C GLY A 339 -1.65 -34.01 49.74
N HIS A 340 -1.97 -32.94 50.49
CA HIS A 340 -1.30 -31.64 50.57
C HIS A 340 0.14 -31.72 51.09
N THR A 341 1.07 -30.84 50.66
CA THR A 341 1.72 -29.78 51.46
C THR A 341 2.92 -29.09 50.76
N ALA A 342 2.98 -27.76 50.97
CA ALA A 342 4.16 -26.90 51.19
C ALA A 342 5.29 -26.70 50.13
N LEU A 343 5.42 -25.45 49.67
CA LEU A 343 6.64 -24.70 49.28
C LEU A 343 7.56 -24.43 50.51
N PRO A 344 8.77 -23.80 50.45
CA PRO A 344 9.68 -23.31 49.36
C PRO A 344 11.19 -23.73 49.66
N PRO A 345 12.33 -23.05 49.27
CA PRO A 345 12.57 -21.85 48.44
C PRO A 345 13.72 -21.88 47.38
N ALA A 346 13.66 -20.84 46.53
CA ALA A 346 14.69 -20.07 45.81
C ALA A 346 16.11 -20.60 45.61
N LEU A 347 16.56 -20.62 44.34
CA LEU A 347 17.94 -20.30 43.92
C LEU A 347 17.94 -19.65 42.51
N ALA A 348 18.33 -18.38 42.47
CA ALA A 348 19.07 -17.74 41.38
C ALA A 348 20.44 -17.34 41.98
N PRO A 349 21.50 -16.95 41.25
CA PRO A 349 21.58 -16.55 39.84
C PRO A 349 22.76 -17.19 39.08
N LEU A 350 22.94 -16.88 37.79
CA LEU A 350 24.28 -16.66 37.19
C LEU A 350 24.14 -15.93 35.84
N CYS A 351 24.55 -14.66 35.87
CA CYS A 351 24.83 -13.81 34.72
C CYS A 351 26.25 -14.05 34.20
N MET A 352 26.45 -13.64 32.94
CA MET A 352 27.65 -13.07 32.29
C MET A 352 28.10 -13.86 31.03
N PRO A 353 28.74 -13.22 30.03
CA PRO A 353 28.76 -11.79 29.67
C PRO A 353 28.45 -11.51 28.18
N HIS A 354 27.97 -10.30 27.91
CA HIS A 354 27.97 -9.69 26.59
C HIS A 354 29.37 -9.19 26.22
N GLY A 355 29.85 -9.55 25.03
CA GLY A 355 30.93 -8.88 24.30
C GLY A 355 30.37 -8.16 23.05
N PRO A 356 31.02 -7.08 22.58
CA PRO A 356 30.40 -6.14 21.65
C PRO A 356 30.41 -6.68 20.20
N LEU A 357 29.25 -6.66 19.54
CA LEU A 357 29.18 -6.86 18.08
C LEU A 357 29.38 -5.52 17.36
N ALA A 358 30.31 -5.53 16.40
CA ALA A 358 30.65 -4.43 15.52
C ALA A 358 29.49 -4.01 14.60
N PRO A 359 29.40 -2.73 14.18
CA PRO A 359 28.38 -2.27 13.25
C PRO A 359 28.69 -2.69 11.80
N PRO A 360 27.66 -2.97 10.97
CA PRO A 360 27.84 -3.35 9.57
C PRO A 360 28.19 -2.14 8.67
N PRO A 361 28.81 -2.38 7.50
CA PRO A 361 29.32 -1.32 6.64
C PRO A 361 28.21 -0.56 5.92
N SER A 362 28.38 0.76 5.83
CA SER A 362 27.57 1.68 5.04
C SER A 362 27.75 1.42 3.55
N TRP A 363 26.65 1.17 2.84
CA TRP A 363 26.64 1.21 1.37
C TRP A 363 26.38 2.65 0.90
N ALA A 364 27.26 3.16 0.07
CA ALA A 364 26.99 4.30 -0.80
C ALA A 364 27.18 3.83 -2.27
N PRO A 365 26.40 4.34 -3.24
CA PRO A 365 26.34 3.77 -4.57
C PRO A 365 27.49 4.22 -5.48
N TRP A 366 27.91 3.28 -6.32
CA TRP A 366 28.67 3.45 -7.55
C TRP A 366 28.17 4.63 -8.41
N ALA A 367 29.04 5.61 -8.62
CA ALA A 367 28.98 6.51 -9.77
C ALA A 367 30.05 6.04 -10.76
N ALA A 368 29.61 5.67 -11.96
CA ALA A 368 30.48 5.39 -13.08
C ALA A 368 31.09 6.70 -13.61
N MET A 369 32.41 6.79 -13.69
CA MET A 369 33.10 7.65 -14.65
C MET A 369 34.48 7.09 -15.00
N GLY A 370 34.66 6.93 -16.31
CA GLY A 370 35.87 7.02 -17.13
C GLY A 370 37.24 6.98 -16.46
N GLU A 371 38.01 5.98 -16.86
CA GLU A 371 39.47 6.03 -16.85
C GLU A 371 39.99 7.21 -17.67
N LEU A 372 40.84 8.03 -17.05
CA LEU A 372 41.91 8.75 -17.73
C LEU A 372 43.06 8.92 -16.74
N GLN A 373 44.18 8.28 -17.08
CA GLN A 373 45.44 8.26 -16.33
C GLN A 373 46.05 9.66 -16.23
N ALA A 374 46.55 10.06 -15.05
CA ALA A 374 47.75 10.88 -14.92
C ALA A 374 48.33 10.88 -13.49
N LYS A 375 49.42 10.12 -13.34
CA LYS A 375 50.68 10.47 -12.64
C LYS A 375 50.61 11.17 -11.27
N GLY A 376 50.84 10.34 -10.24
CA GLY A 376 51.74 10.51 -9.10
C GLY A 376 52.16 11.90 -8.61
N LEU A 377 51.89 12.15 -7.32
CA LEU A 377 52.86 12.75 -6.39
C LEU A 377 52.54 12.33 -4.94
N HIS A 378 53.52 11.79 -4.23
CA HIS A 378 53.46 11.53 -2.79
C HIS A 378 53.96 12.76 -2.01
N ILE A 379 53.21 13.24 -1.01
CA ILE A 379 53.76 14.06 0.08
C ILE A 379 53.19 13.59 1.43
N LYS A 380 54.10 13.52 2.40
CA LYS A 380 54.02 12.92 3.74
C LYS A 380 53.06 13.62 4.71
N LYS A 381 52.62 12.82 5.70
CA LYS A 381 51.89 13.18 6.93
C LYS A 381 52.48 14.38 7.68
N GLY A 382 51.60 15.26 8.16
CA GLY A 382 51.86 16.28 9.18
C GLY A 382 50.59 16.55 10.00
N THR A 383 50.73 16.44 11.31
CA THR A 383 49.72 16.57 12.37
C THR A 383 49.35 18.03 12.65
N ALA A 384 48.06 18.37 12.72
CA ALA A 384 47.46 19.30 13.70
C ALA A 384 45.97 19.50 13.43
N THR A 385 45.18 19.39 14.50
CA THR A 385 43.74 19.62 14.58
C THR A 385 43.41 21.11 14.68
N GLN A 386 42.60 21.64 13.75
CA GLN A 386 41.76 22.83 13.94
C GLN A 386 40.46 22.70 13.11
N PRO A 387 39.32 23.25 13.57
CA PRO A 387 38.01 23.03 12.96
C PRO A 387 37.84 23.82 11.64
N LEU A 388 37.33 23.14 10.61
CA LEU A 388 37.01 23.74 9.31
C LEU A 388 35.69 24.54 9.39
N VAL A 389 35.76 25.84 9.09
CA VAL A 389 34.62 26.69 8.76
C VAL A 389 34.16 26.35 7.33
N PRO A 390 32.86 26.15 7.04
CA PRO A 390 32.41 25.83 5.70
C PRO A 390 32.53 27.05 4.76
N PHE A 391 33.08 26.84 3.57
CA PHE A 391 33.08 27.78 2.45
C PHE A 391 32.08 27.30 1.38
N LEU A 392 31.38 28.23 0.73
CA LEU A 392 30.52 27.96 -0.42
C LEU A 392 31.34 28.11 -1.71
N LEU A 393 31.28 27.11 -2.59
CA LEU A 393 31.98 27.12 -3.88
C LEU A 393 30.96 27.43 -4.99
N GLU A 394 31.03 28.62 -5.57
CA GLU A 394 30.30 28.97 -6.79
C GLU A 394 31.24 28.84 -8.00
N MET A 395 30.85 28.05 -9.00
CA MET A 395 31.54 28.02 -10.29
C MET A 395 30.81 28.91 -11.28
N ASN A 396 31.50 29.91 -11.83
CA ASN A 396 31.07 30.61 -13.03
C ASN A 396 32.20 30.62 -14.07
N THR A 397 31.86 30.87 -15.33
CA THR A 397 32.65 30.59 -16.54
C THR A 397 33.99 31.34 -16.69
N SER A 398 34.55 31.90 -15.62
CA SER A 398 35.80 32.67 -15.63
C SER A 398 36.72 32.47 -14.41
N GLY A 399 36.51 31.44 -13.56
CA GLY A 399 37.47 31.03 -12.51
C GLY A 399 36.92 31.06 -11.07
N VAL A 400 37.61 30.37 -10.15
CA VAL A 400 37.16 30.10 -8.76
C VAL A 400 37.60 31.22 -7.82
N SER A 401 36.67 31.76 -7.02
CA SER A 401 36.96 32.70 -5.92
C SER A 401 36.37 32.18 -4.60
N LEU A 402 37.09 32.38 -3.48
CA LEU A 402 36.69 31.93 -2.13
C LEU A 402 36.26 33.11 -1.26
N HIS A 403 35.09 33.03 -0.63
CA HIS A 403 34.62 34.03 0.35
C HIS A 403 34.29 33.39 1.70
N PRO A 404 34.81 33.92 2.83
CA PRO A 404 34.44 33.45 4.17
C PRO A 404 33.02 33.92 4.53
N LEU A 405 32.22 33.04 5.13
CA LEU A 405 30.91 33.36 5.70
C LEU A 405 31.08 34.18 6.99
N GLY A 406 31.05 35.51 6.84
CA GLY A 406 31.00 36.44 7.96
C GLY A 406 29.59 36.55 8.54
N ALA A 407 29.49 36.42 9.86
CA ALA A 407 28.33 36.81 10.64
C ALA A 407 28.15 38.33 10.62
N GLN A 408 26.93 38.82 10.42
CA GLN A 408 26.39 39.96 11.18
C GLN A 408 24.88 40.15 10.95
N GLU A 409 24.22 40.37 12.09
CA GLU A 409 22.97 41.10 12.41
C GLU A 409 21.62 40.74 11.78
#